data_AF-A0A5C2RT80-F1
#
_entry.id   AF-A0A5C2RT80-F1
#
_cell.length_a   1.000
_cell.length_b   1.000
_cell.length_c   1.000
_cell.angle_alpha   90.00
_cell.angle_beta   90.00
_cell.angle_gamma   90.00
#
_symmetry.space_group_name_H-M   'P 1'
#
loop_
_entity.id
_entity.type
_entity.pdbx_description
1 polymer ?
#
loop_
_entity_poly.entity_id
_entity_poly.type
_entity_poly.pdbx_seq_one_letter_code
_entity_poly.pdbx_strand_id
1 'polypeptide(L)'
;MEQVFEWILEVMPADDHKTSYSPGDLYDLLSSSPETRFHAGYLFVRYLLHVRSASTLASLPQTGGKSPEDQEALEAVTWDVAVACLALSIKFHRDVLFPLDVIYVHEFLDLAPHEMEFEDLENAQRDVLEAVAFRVGSATPGAFIEELWDALTPLRRLVSFDGRWEAVQEEAWEILNDALQQPELLQYPPSLITGAAVIEAVVEVLQRSYKTAGVDGRGKPVGKRDARSLRKVALKCSRGVRLDIQDILQISNEDLRACQKWLGLTTG
;
A
#
# COMPACT_ATOMS: atom_id res chain seq x y z
N MET A 1 -13.53 -0.53 -10.21
CA MET A 1 -12.25 -1.11 -9.76
C MET A 1 -11.23 -0.04 -9.52
N GLU A 2 -10.77 0.70 -10.55
CA GLU A 2 -9.87 1.85 -10.38
C GLU A 2 -10.44 2.89 -9.39
N GLN A 3 -11.69 3.31 -9.59
CA GLN A 3 -12.41 4.20 -8.66
C GLN A 3 -12.47 3.70 -7.22
N VAL A 4 -12.49 2.37 -7.02
CA VAL A 4 -12.54 1.79 -5.66
C VAL A 4 -11.17 1.88 -5.00
N PHE A 5 -10.08 1.67 -5.74
CA PHE A 5 -8.73 1.86 -5.22
C PHE A 5 -8.45 3.32 -4.92
N GLU A 6 -8.81 4.22 -5.84
CA GLU A 6 -8.72 5.67 -5.62
C GLU A 6 -9.46 6.05 -4.33
N TRP A 7 -10.70 5.59 -4.17
CA TRP A 7 -11.46 5.80 -2.94
C TRP A 7 -10.76 5.21 -1.70
N ILE A 8 -10.30 3.96 -1.70
CA ILE A 8 -9.59 3.36 -0.55
C ILE A 8 -8.35 4.19 -0.17
N LEU A 9 -7.60 4.67 -1.17
CA LEU A 9 -6.35 5.42 -0.98
C LEU A 9 -6.59 6.87 -0.56
N GLU A 10 -7.74 7.46 -0.86
CA GLU A 10 -7.98 8.90 -0.68
C GLU A 10 -9.13 9.24 0.28
N VAL A 11 -10.00 8.28 0.63
CA VAL A 11 -11.16 8.55 1.48
C VAL A 11 -10.75 9.15 2.82
N MET A 12 -11.44 10.20 3.23
CA MET A 12 -11.24 10.92 4.49
C MET A 12 -12.59 11.20 5.15
N PRO A 13 -12.70 11.15 6.49
CA PRO A 13 -13.89 11.62 7.20
C PRO A 13 -14.14 13.10 6.92
N ALA A 14 -15.40 13.53 6.97
CA ALA A 14 -15.74 14.94 6.82
C ALA A 14 -15.15 15.78 7.97
N ASP A 15 -14.67 16.99 7.66
CA ASP A 15 -14.08 17.94 8.64
C ASP A 15 -15.10 18.50 9.65
N ASP A 16 -16.37 18.08 9.61
CA ASP A 16 -17.42 18.60 10.49
C ASP A 16 -17.26 18.00 11.90
N HIS A 17 -16.37 18.60 12.70
CA HIS A 17 -16.06 18.26 14.09
C HIS A 17 -17.23 18.36 15.09
N LYS A 18 -18.48 18.49 14.62
CA LYS A 18 -19.65 18.77 15.46
C LYS A 18 -20.34 17.53 16.02
N THR A 19 -20.06 16.34 15.48
CA THR A 19 -20.78 15.11 15.85
C THR A 19 -19.89 13.99 16.40
N SER A 20 -18.57 14.06 16.26
CA SER A 20 -17.69 13.05 16.84
C SER A 20 -17.49 13.28 18.33
N TYR A 21 -17.84 12.28 19.14
CA TYR A 21 -17.58 12.25 20.58
C TYR A 21 -16.09 12.04 20.92
N SER A 22 -15.22 11.81 19.92
CA SER A 22 -13.76 11.90 20.01
C SER A 22 -13.20 12.37 18.64
N PRO A 23 -13.14 13.69 18.39
CA PRO A 23 -12.77 14.21 17.09
C PRO A 23 -11.27 14.02 16.85
N GLY A 24 -10.91 13.09 15.98
CA GLY A 24 -9.54 13.00 15.47
C GLY A 24 -9.13 11.61 15.02
N ASP A 25 -9.55 10.56 15.72
CA ASP A 25 -8.82 9.29 15.60
C ASP A 25 -8.90 8.61 14.22
N LEU A 26 -10.08 8.57 13.60
CA LEU A 26 -10.22 8.00 12.26
C LEU A 26 -9.51 8.87 11.20
N TYR A 27 -9.63 10.19 11.32
CA TYR A 27 -8.98 11.15 10.42
C TYR A 27 -7.46 11.07 10.55
N ASP A 28 -6.93 11.08 11.77
CA ASP A 28 -5.51 11.01 12.08
C ASP A 28 -4.93 9.68 11.58
N LEU A 29 -5.64 8.56 11.80
CA LEU A 29 -5.19 7.26 11.30
C LEU A 29 -5.15 7.23 9.77
N LEU A 30 -6.20 7.71 9.09
CA LEU A 30 -6.29 7.69 7.63
C LEU A 30 -5.36 8.72 6.96
N SER A 31 -5.00 9.81 7.65
CA SER A 31 -4.07 10.81 7.14
C SER A 31 -2.60 10.45 7.39
N SER A 32 -2.30 9.69 8.45
CA SER A 32 -0.93 9.38 8.85
C SER A 32 -0.47 7.96 8.53
N SER A 33 -1.38 7.01 8.29
CA SER A 33 -1.04 5.61 8.05
C SER A 33 -1.27 5.18 6.59
N PRO A 34 -0.28 5.32 5.70
CA PRO A 34 -0.34 4.74 4.36
C PRO A 34 -0.46 3.22 4.39
N GLU A 35 0.06 2.57 5.43
CA GLU A 35 -0.03 1.12 5.62
C GLU A 35 -1.47 0.65 5.79
N THR A 36 -2.27 1.37 6.58
CA THR A 36 -3.70 1.04 6.78
C THR A 36 -4.45 1.03 5.45
N ARG A 37 -4.19 2.03 4.60
CA ARG A 37 -4.82 2.12 3.27
C ARG A 37 -4.30 1.03 2.34
N PHE A 38 -2.99 0.80 2.34
CA PHE A 38 -2.40 -0.25 1.52
C PHE A 38 -2.99 -1.62 1.87
N HIS A 39 -3.07 -1.93 3.16
CA HIS A 39 -3.59 -3.20 3.64
C HIS A 39 -5.09 -3.37 3.33
N ALA A 40 -5.88 -2.30 3.39
CA ALA A 40 -7.27 -2.32 2.95
C ALA A 40 -7.38 -2.69 1.46
N GLY A 41 -6.58 -2.03 0.60
CA GLY A 41 -6.52 -2.35 -0.83
C GLY A 41 -6.06 -3.79 -1.08
N TYR A 42 -5.08 -4.28 -0.31
CA TYR A 42 -4.58 -5.64 -0.41
C TYR A 42 -5.63 -6.69 -0.03
N LEU A 43 -6.40 -6.47 1.05
CA LEU A 43 -7.53 -7.32 1.44
C LEU A 43 -8.59 -7.34 0.35
N PHE A 44 -8.90 -6.18 -0.24
CA PHE A 44 -9.86 -6.06 -1.33
C PHE A 44 -9.44 -6.89 -2.56
N VAL A 45 -8.19 -6.80 -2.99
CA VAL A 45 -7.65 -7.63 -4.10
C VAL A 45 -7.75 -9.13 -3.76
N ARG A 46 -7.37 -9.51 -2.54
CA ARG A 46 -7.44 -10.92 -2.09
C ARG A 46 -8.87 -11.44 -2.09
N TYR A 47 -9.82 -10.66 -1.59
CA TYR A 47 -11.25 -11.01 -1.61
C TYR A 47 -11.74 -11.25 -3.04
N LEU A 48 -11.48 -10.31 -3.95
CA LEU A 48 -11.93 -10.42 -5.34
C LEU A 48 -11.35 -11.64 -6.05
N LEU A 49 -10.10 -12.02 -5.78
CA LEU A 49 -9.51 -13.24 -6.34
C LEU A 49 -10.28 -14.50 -5.90
N HIS A 50 -10.66 -14.56 -4.63
CA HIS A 50 -11.39 -15.72 -4.08
C HIS A 50 -12.81 -15.80 -4.62
N VAL A 51 -13.54 -14.67 -4.64
CA VAL A 51 -14.92 -14.63 -5.15
C VAL A 51 -14.95 -14.93 -6.65
N ARG A 52 -14.06 -14.34 -7.46
CA ARG A 52 -14.01 -14.65 -8.91
C ARG A 52 -13.68 -16.12 -9.19
N SER A 53 -12.80 -16.71 -8.39
CA SER A 53 -12.47 -18.14 -8.52
C SER A 53 -13.69 -19.02 -8.21
N ALA A 54 -14.47 -18.68 -7.18
CA ALA A 54 -15.69 -19.40 -6.82
C ALA A 54 -16.80 -19.22 -7.89
N SER A 55 -17.01 -18.01 -8.40
CA SER A 55 -18.00 -17.74 -9.44
C SER A 55 -17.68 -18.42 -10.78
N THR A 56 -16.39 -18.51 -11.16
CA THR A 56 -15.95 -19.18 -12.40
C THR A 56 -16.23 -20.69 -12.35
N LEU A 57 -16.18 -21.30 -11.15
CA LEU A 57 -16.56 -22.71 -10.94
C LEU A 57 -18.08 -22.90 -10.93
N ALA A 58 -18.85 -21.87 -10.55
CA ALA A 58 -20.30 -21.92 -10.48
C ALA A 58 -21.00 -21.63 -11.83
N SER A 59 -20.32 -21.03 -12.83
CA SER A 59 -20.92 -20.64 -14.11
C SER A 59 -20.62 -21.60 -15.27
N LEU A 60 -21.45 -22.63 -15.44
CA LEU A 60 -21.81 -23.23 -16.74
C LEU A 60 -22.85 -22.31 -17.44
N PRO A 61 -23.04 -22.37 -18.78
CA PRO A 61 -23.29 -21.19 -19.62
C PRO A 61 -24.66 -20.58 -19.36
N GLN A 62 -24.69 -19.39 -18.77
CA GLN A 62 -25.86 -18.52 -18.83
C GLN A 62 -25.70 -17.53 -19.97
N THR A 63 -26.34 -17.85 -21.10
CA THR A 63 -26.51 -17.01 -22.28
C THR A 63 -27.61 -15.95 -22.06
N GLY A 64 -27.51 -15.18 -20.97
CA GLY A 64 -28.40 -14.06 -20.68
C GLY A 64 -27.56 -12.85 -20.29
N GLY A 65 -27.68 -11.75 -21.03
CA GLY A 65 -27.04 -10.49 -20.65
C GLY A 65 -27.51 -10.09 -19.25
N LYS A 66 -26.56 -9.77 -18.36
CA LYS A 66 -26.87 -9.28 -17.01
C LYS A 66 -27.82 -8.08 -17.12
N SER A 67 -28.89 -8.08 -16.33
CA SER A 67 -29.80 -6.94 -16.30
C SER A 67 -29.08 -5.72 -15.70
N PRO A 68 -29.49 -4.49 -16.01
CA PRO A 68 -28.93 -3.30 -15.38
C PRO A 68 -29.06 -3.34 -13.85
N GLU A 69 -30.13 -3.95 -13.32
CA GLU A 69 -30.35 -4.15 -11.88
C GLU A 69 -29.29 -5.06 -11.27
N ASP A 70 -28.90 -6.15 -11.96
CA ASP A 70 -27.82 -7.04 -11.49
C ASP A 70 -26.46 -6.33 -11.43
N GLN A 71 -26.24 -5.37 -12.32
CA GLN A 71 -24.99 -4.61 -12.39
C GLN A 71 -24.91 -3.57 -11.26
N GLU A 72 -26.02 -2.89 -10.96
CA GLU A 72 -26.13 -1.94 -9.84
C GLU A 72 -25.97 -2.66 -8.49
N ALA A 73 -26.62 -3.81 -8.31
CA ALA A 73 -26.47 -4.62 -7.11
C ALA A 73 -25.02 -5.11 -6.91
N LEU A 74 -24.35 -5.53 -7.98
CA LEU A 74 -22.94 -5.92 -7.93
C LEU A 74 -22.02 -4.75 -7.57
N GLU A 75 -22.34 -3.55 -8.06
CA GLU A 75 -21.60 -2.33 -7.75
C GLU A 75 -21.75 -1.96 -6.26
N ALA A 76 -22.97 -1.97 -5.72
CA ALA A 76 -23.22 -1.73 -4.30
C ALA A 76 -22.42 -2.71 -3.41
N VAL A 77 -22.50 -4.02 -3.69
CA VAL A 77 -21.72 -5.04 -2.97
C VAL A 77 -20.22 -4.81 -3.08
N THR A 78 -19.73 -4.34 -4.23
CA THR A 78 -18.30 -4.04 -4.41
C THR A 78 -17.86 -2.90 -3.48
N TRP A 79 -18.69 -1.88 -3.31
CA TRP A 79 -18.44 -0.77 -2.40
C TRP A 79 -18.55 -1.20 -0.93
N ASP A 80 -19.53 -2.03 -0.58
CA ASP A 80 -19.68 -2.58 0.79
C ASP A 80 -18.41 -3.33 1.22
N VAL A 81 -17.89 -4.16 0.31
CA VAL A 81 -16.64 -4.90 0.52
C VAL A 81 -15.44 -3.96 0.66
N ALA A 82 -15.39 -2.86 -0.11
CA ALA A 82 -14.31 -1.87 0.01
C ALA A 82 -14.32 -1.19 1.38
N VAL A 83 -15.49 -0.75 1.86
CA VAL A 83 -15.67 -0.17 3.20
C VAL A 83 -15.30 -1.21 4.27
N ALA A 84 -15.73 -2.47 4.12
CA ALA A 84 -15.39 -3.54 5.02
C ALA A 84 -13.88 -3.81 5.10
N CYS A 85 -13.17 -3.83 3.96
CA CYS A 85 -11.71 -3.99 3.93
C CYS A 85 -10.99 -2.84 4.65
N LEU A 86 -11.47 -1.61 4.48
CA LEU A 86 -10.94 -0.44 5.18
C LEU A 86 -11.17 -0.54 6.69
N ALA A 87 -12.40 -0.84 7.11
CA ALA A 87 -12.75 -1.00 8.52
C ALA A 87 -11.92 -2.12 9.19
N LEU A 88 -11.75 -3.27 8.52
CA LEU A 88 -10.91 -4.38 9.02
C LEU A 88 -9.44 -3.98 9.13
N SER A 89 -8.91 -3.28 8.12
CA SER A 89 -7.52 -2.79 8.15
C SER A 89 -7.29 -1.80 9.29
N ILE A 90 -8.22 -0.86 9.49
CA ILE A 90 -8.19 0.09 10.61
C ILE A 90 -8.20 -0.64 11.95
N LYS A 91 -9.13 -1.60 12.15
CA LYS A 91 -9.20 -2.42 13.36
C LYS A 91 -7.93 -3.26 13.58
N PHE A 92 -7.23 -3.62 12.51
CA PHE A 92 -5.99 -4.40 12.58
C PHE A 92 -4.77 -3.54 12.96
N HIS A 93 -4.62 -2.36 12.35
CA HIS A 93 -3.46 -1.49 12.58
C HIS A 93 -3.59 -0.58 13.79
N ARG A 94 -4.80 -0.43 14.32
CA ARG A 94 -5.05 0.40 15.49
C ARG A 94 -4.99 -0.43 16.77
N ASP A 95 -4.18 0.03 17.72
CA ASP A 95 -4.25 -0.46 19.10
C ASP A 95 -5.50 0.12 19.79
N VAL A 96 -6.20 -0.71 20.55
CA VAL A 96 -7.39 -0.33 21.34
C VAL A 96 -7.09 -0.27 22.83
N LEU A 97 -5.81 -0.35 23.20
CA LEU A 97 -5.36 -0.16 24.57
C LEU A 97 -5.42 1.32 24.96
N PHE A 98 -5.86 1.54 26.20
CA PHE A 98 -5.93 2.88 26.80
C PHE A 98 -4.60 3.64 26.64
N PRO A 99 -4.59 4.89 26.14
CA PRO A 99 -5.72 5.84 26.08
C PRO A 99 -6.48 5.92 24.73
N LEU A 100 -6.31 4.97 23.81
CA LEU A 100 -6.93 5.06 22.48
C LEU A 100 -8.43 4.72 22.54
N ASP A 101 -9.28 5.59 21.97
CA ASP A 101 -10.73 5.38 21.89
C ASP A 101 -11.12 4.39 20.79
N VAL A 102 -12.34 3.83 20.88
CA VAL A 102 -12.89 2.95 19.85
C VAL A 102 -13.44 3.80 18.70
N ILE A 103 -13.07 3.50 17.44
CA ILE A 103 -13.81 4.02 16.28
C ILE A 103 -15.15 3.31 16.21
N TYR A 104 -16.22 4.10 16.23
CA TYR A 104 -17.57 3.58 16.21
C TYR A 104 -18.00 3.23 14.78
N VAL A 105 -18.93 2.29 14.67
CA VAL A 105 -19.40 1.79 13.37
C VAL A 105 -19.95 2.89 12.46
N HIS A 106 -20.65 3.89 13.02
CA HIS A 106 -21.22 4.99 12.24
C HIS A 106 -20.15 5.80 11.50
N GLU A 107 -18.93 5.92 12.06
CA GLU A 107 -17.85 6.62 11.39
C GLU A 107 -17.38 5.90 10.11
N PHE A 108 -17.52 4.56 10.04
CA PHE A 108 -17.27 3.82 8.79
C PHE A 108 -18.43 3.94 7.81
N LEU A 109 -19.67 3.93 8.30
CA LEU A 109 -20.86 4.12 7.47
C LEU A 109 -20.87 5.50 6.81
N ASP A 110 -20.42 6.54 7.52
CA ASP A 110 -20.30 7.90 7.00
C ASP A 110 -19.26 8.03 5.86
N LEU A 111 -18.32 7.07 5.73
CA LEU A 111 -17.37 7.03 4.61
C LEU A 111 -17.96 6.39 3.35
N ALA A 112 -19.03 5.60 3.49
CA ALA A 112 -19.57 4.79 2.40
C ALA A 112 -20.04 5.67 1.23
N PRO A 113 -19.70 5.33 -0.03
CA PRO A 113 -20.14 6.09 -1.20
C PRO A 113 -21.65 6.02 -1.48
N HIS A 114 -22.35 5.09 -0.84
CA HIS A 114 -23.79 4.88 -0.95
C HIS A 114 -24.40 4.63 0.43
N GLU A 115 -25.73 4.62 0.51
CA GLU A 115 -26.44 4.31 1.75
C GLU A 115 -26.14 2.87 2.18
N MET A 116 -25.52 2.73 3.34
CA MET A 116 -25.07 1.46 3.89
C MET A 116 -25.58 1.31 5.32
N GLU A 117 -26.27 0.22 5.62
CA GLU A 117 -26.73 -0.06 6.97
C GLU A 117 -25.66 -0.79 7.80
N PHE A 118 -25.86 -0.81 9.11
CA PHE A 118 -25.01 -1.57 10.03
C PHE A 118 -24.90 -3.05 9.64
N GLU A 119 -26.02 -3.67 9.26
CA GLU A 119 -26.06 -5.08 8.89
C GLU A 119 -25.29 -5.35 7.60
N ASP A 120 -25.33 -4.45 6.63
CA ASP A 120 -24.57 -4.55 5.38
C ASP A 120 -23.08 -4.56 5.67
N LEU A 121 -22.61 -3.66 6.53
CA LEU A 121 -21.19 -3.57 6.89
C LEU A 121 -20.69 -4.78 7.67
N GLU A 122 -21.49 -5.30 8.61
CA GLU A 122 -21.12 -6.50 9.35
C GLU A 122 -21.14 -7.76 8.48
N ASN A 123 -22.07 -7.86 7.52
CA ASN A 123 -22.10 -8.95 6.56
C ASN A 123 -20.91 -8.88 5.60
N ALA A 124 -20.61 -7.71 5.03
CA ALA A 124 -19.45 -7.53 4.16
C ALA A 124 -18.12 -7.81 4.88
N GLN A 125 -17.98 -7.39 6.15
CA GLN A 125 -16.80 -7.74 6.96
C GLN A 125 -16.68 -9.26 7.16
N ARG A 126 -17.79 -9.95 7.44
CA ARG A 126 -17.81 -11.41 7.57
C ARG A 126 -17.38 -12.08 6.27
N ASP A 127 -17.94 -11.66 5.13
CA ASP A 127 -17.62 -12.21 3.82
C ASP A 127 -16.13 -12.03 3.47
N VAL A 128 -15.56 -10.85 3.76
CA VAL A 128 -14.13 -10.59 3.58
C VAL A 128 -13.30 -11.52 4.47
N LEU A 129 -13.62 -11.62 5.76
CA LEU A 129 -12.92 -12.48 6.71
C LEU A 129 -12.96 -13.94 6.29
N GLU A 130 -14.13 -14.45 5.90
CA GLU A 130 -14.29 -15.82 5.43
C GLU A 130 -13.49 -16.09 4.16
N ALA A 131 -13.54 -15.18 3.17
CA ALA A 131 -12.79 -15.30 1.93
C ALA A 131 -11.27 -15.34 2.16
N VAL A 132 -10.75 -14.61 3.15
CA VAL A 132 -9.32 -14.65 3.52
C VAL A 132 -8.99 -15.69 4.59
N ALA A 133 -9.92 -16.60 4.90
CA ALA A 133 -9.79 -17.62 5.94
C ALA A 133 -9.37 -17.07 7.31
N PHE A 134 -9.93 -15.91 7.67
CA PHE A 134 -9.63 -15.14 8.88
C PHE A 134 -8.16 -14.73 9.03
N ARG A 135 -7.39 -14.77 7.94
CA ARG A 135 -5.99 -14.31 7.89
C ARG A 135 -5.92 -12.88 7.38
N VAL A 136 -6.36 -11.97 8.26
CA VAL A 136 -6.24 -10.52 8.09
C VAL A 136 -4.77 -10.12 8.20
N GLY A 137 -4.09 -10.58 9.25
CA GLY A 137 -2.68 -10.29 9.46
C GLY A 137 -1.78 -11.01 8.45
N SER A 138 -0.93 -10.24 7.79
CA SER A 138 0.18 -10.73 6.98
C SER A 138 1.43 -9.88 7.25
N ALA A 139 2.59 -10.32 6.77
CA ALA A 139 3.78 -9.48 6.78
C ALA A 139 3.54 -8.28 5.85
N THR A 140 3.28 -7.12 6.44
CA THR A 140 2.90 -5.89 5.74
C THR A 140 4.14 -5.14 5.25
N PRO A 141 4.01 -4.29 4.22
CA PRO A 141 5.11 -3.45 3.79
C PRO A 141 5.66 -2.55 4.90
N GLY A 142 4.80 -2.01 5.77
CA GLY A 142 5.24 -1.18 6.91
C GLY A 142 6.20 -1.92 7.83
N ALA A 143 5.82 -3.12 8.27
CA ALA A 143 6.68 -3.97 9.10
C ALA A 143 8.04 -4.25 8.44
N PHE A 144 8.06 -4.58 7.14
CA PHE A 144 9.33 -4.79 6.42
C PHE A 144 10.17 -3.51 6.33
N ILE A 145 9.56 -2.35 6.05
CA ILE A 145 10.27 -1.07 5.97
C ILE A 145 10.93 -0.74 7.30
N GLU A 146 10.23 -0.94 8.42
CA GLU A 146 10.74 -0.74 9.78
C GLU A 146 11.85 -1.73 10.12
N GLU A 147 11.65 -3.02 9.87
CA GLU A 147 12.66 -4.04 10.13
C GLU A 147 13.93 -3.82 9.29
N LEU A 148 13.80 -3.40 8.03
CA LEU A 148 14.94 -3.04 7.18
C LEU A 148 15.69 -1.84 7.74
N TRP A 149 14.97 -0.82 8.23
CA TRP A 149 15.58 0.33 8.88
C TRP A 149 16.40 -0.09 10.09
N ASP A 150 15.86 -0.97 10.94
CA ASP A 150 16.47 -1.45 12.17
C ASP A 150 17.65 -2.40 11.93
N ALA A 151 17.55 -3.29 10.95
CA ALA A 151 18.58 -4.26 10.64
C ALA A 151 19.76 -3.65 9.86
N LEU A 152 19.50 -2.72 8.93
CA LEU A 152 20.49 -2.28 7.96
C LEU A 152 21.19 -0.98 8.35
N THR A 153 22.27 -1.10 9.14
CA THR A 153 23.17 0.02 9.42
C THR A 153 23.67 0.73 8.14
N PRO A 154 24.00 0.04 7.03
CA PRO A 154 24.38 0.69 5.78
C PRO A 154 23.27 1.56 5.16
N LEU A 155 22.01 1.12 5.25
CA LEU A 155 20.85 1.91 4.81
C LEU A 155 20.77 3.21 5.60
N ARG A 156 20.76 3.09 6.95
CA ARG A 156 20.74 4.27 7.84
C ARG A 156 21.85 5.26 7.52
N ARG A 157 23.08 4.78 7.35
CA ARG A 157 24.23 5.65 7.00
C ARG A 157 24.10 6.31 5.62
N LEU A 158 23.47 5.63 4.66
CA LEU A 158 23.30 6.17 3.32
C LEU A 158 22.28 7.33 3.30
N VAL A 159 21.25 7.24 4.14
CA VAL A 159 20.17 8.23 4.25
C VAL A 159 20.20 9.03 5.55
N SER A 160 21.31 9.05 6.29
CA SER A 160 21.43 9.69 7.63
C SER A 160 21.40 11.22 7.62
N PHE A 161 21.05 11.85 6.50
CA PHE A 161 20.95 13.30 6.38
C PHE A 161 19.50 13.71 6.61
N ASP A 162 19.29 14.91 7.17
CA ASP A 162 17.98 15.39 7.63
C ASP A 162 16.84 15.15 6.62
N GLY A 163 15.80 14.42 7.06
CA GLY A 163 14.54 14.21 6.33
C GLY A 163 14.57 13.18 5.19
N ARG A 164 15.71 12.49 4.95
CA ARG A 164 15.82 11.60 3.78
C ARG A 164 15.23 10.22 3.98
N TRP A 165 15.14 9.73 5.21
CA TRP A 165 14.49 8.44 5.43
C TRP A 165 12.98 8.56 5.24
N GLU A 166 12.39 9.64 5.76
CA GLU A 166 11.00 10.00 5.58
C GLU A 166 10.67 10.13 4.08
N ALA A 167 11.52 10.82 3.31
CA ALA A 167 11.38 10.91 1.86
C ALA A 167 11.52 9.56 1.15
N VAL A 168 12.31 8.62 1.67
CA VAL A 168 12.41 7.25 1.13
C VAL A 168 11.16 6.44 1.46
N GLN A 169 10.60 6.60 2.67
CA GLN A 169 9.35 5.94 3.05
C GLN A 169 8.18 6.47 2.20
N GLU A 170 8.05 7.78 2.05
CA GLU A 170 7.05 8.43 1.19
C GLU A 170 7.12 7.88 -0.23
N GLU A 171 8.31 7.90 -0.85
CA GLU A 171 8.51 7.37 -2.20
C GLU A 171 8.21 5.86 -2.30
N ALA A 172 8.60 5.08 -1.29
CA ALA A 172 8.32 3.65 -1.29
C ALA A 172 6.81 3.38 -1.21
N TRP A 173 6.08 4.18 -0.43
CA TRP A 173 4.62 4.09 -0.34
C TRP A 173 3.92 4.51 -1.62
N GLU A 174 4.41 5.52 -2.33
CA GLU A 174 3.91 5.86 -3.67
C GLU A 174 4.01 4.65 -4.61
N ILE A 175 5.19 4.01 -4.69
CA ILE A 175 5.40 2.82 -5.53
C ILE A 175 4.49 1.66 -5.11
N LEU A 176 4.30 1.45 -3.80
CA LEU A 176 3.44 0.39 -3.27
C LEU A 176 1.95 0.64 -3.58
N ASN A 177 1.50 1.89 -3.45
CA ASN A 177 0.13 2.27 -3.76
C ASN A 177 -0.18 2.14 -5.26
N ASP A 178 0.78 2.49 -6.13
CA ASP A 178 0.67 2.22 -7.57
C ASP A 178 0.59 0.71 -7.86
N ALA A 179 1.32 -0.11 -7.11
CA ALA A 179 1.29 -1.56 -7.26
C ALA A 179 -0.08 -2.17 -6.94
N LEU A 180 -0.86 -1.58 -6.02
CA LEU A 180 -2.19 -2.09 -5.66
C LEU A 180 -3.19 -2.07 -6.82
N GLN A 181 -2.99 -1.13 -7.75
CA GLN A 181 -3.86 -0.97 -8.91
C GLN A 181 -3.56 -2.01 -10.01
N GLN A 182 -2.46 -2.75 -9.87
CA GLN A 182 -2.02 -3.73 -10.86
C GLN A 182 -2.60 -5.13 -10.58
N PRO A 183 -3.13 -5.83 -11.60
CA PRO A 183 -3.81 -7.11 -11.41
C PRO A 183 -2.88 -8.25 -10.98
N GLU A 184 -1.57 -8.15 -11.24
CA GLU A 184 -0.58 -9.16 -10.88
C GLU A 184 0.03 -8.98 -9.48
N LEU A 185 -0.47 -8.03 -8.66
CA LEU A 185 0.03 -7.76 -7.30
C LEU A 185 0.26 -9.05 -6.49
N LEU A 186 -0.72 -9.95 -6.50
CA LEU A 186 -0.69 -11.20 -5.71
C LEU A 186 0.30 -12.25 -6.24
N GLN A 187 0.94 -12.03 -7.39
CA GLN A 187 1.99 -12.91 -7.91
C GLN A 187 3.33 -12.71 -7.19
N TYR A 188 3.52 -11.55 -6.55
CA TYR A 188 4.73 -11.20 -5.83
C TYR A 188 4.48 -11.21 -4.32
N PRO A 189 5.34 -11.85 -3.50
CA PRO A 189 5.20 -11.79 -2.05
C PRO A 189 5.42 -10.35 -1.57
N PRO A 190 4.72 -9.90 -0.49
CA PRO A 190 4.87 -8.55 0.03
C PRO A 190 6.33 -8.15 0.30
N SER A 191 7.15 -9.05 0.86
CA SER A 191 8.58 -8.81 1.08
C SER A 191 9.34 -8.42 -0.19
N LEU A 192 9.03 -9.05 -1.33
CA LEU A 192 9.67 -8.76 -2.60
C LEU A 192 9.26 -7.40 -3.14
N ILE A 193 7.96 -7.09 -3.12
CA ILE A 193 7.45 -5.79 -3.59
C ILE A 193 7.99 -4.66 -2.71
N THR A 194 7.96 -4.83 -1.39
CA THR A 194 8.50 -3.86 -0.45
C THR A 194 10.00 -3.67 -0.61
N GLY A 195 10.77 -4.75 -0.73
CA GLY A 195 12.21 -4.67 -0.99
C GLY A 195 12.51 -3.93 -2.30
N ALA A 196 11.75 -4.22 -3.37
CA ALA A 196 11.88 -3.52 -4.65
C ALA A 196 11.56 -2.02 -4.54
N ALA A 197 10.46 -1.67 -3.86
CA ALA A 197 10.03 -0.30 -3.62
C ALA A 197 11.07 0.48 -2.81
N VAL A 198 11.57 -0.06 -1.69
CA VAL A 198 12.60 0.60 -0.86
C VAL A 198 13.91 0.81 -1.63
N ILE A 199 14.36 -0.20 -2.40
CA ILE A 199 15.59 -0.07 -3.21
C ILE A 199 15.46 1.07 -4.22
N GLU A 200 14.30 1.16 -4.89
CA GLU A 200 14.03 2.19 -5.88
C GLU A 200 13.89 3.57 -5.24
N ALA A 201 13.13 3.66 -4.15
CA ALA A 201 12.93 4.89 -3.38
C ALA A 201 14.27 5.50 -2.93
N VAL A 202 15.20 4.68 -2.43
CA VAL A 202 16.56 5.12 -2.10
C VAL A 202 17.27 5.73 -3.32
N VAL A 203 17.14 5.12 -4.50
CA VAL A 203 17.77 5.63 -5.73
C VAL A 203 17.17 6.98 -6.13
N GLU A 204 15.85 7.12 -6.11
CA GLU A 204 15.16 8.36 -6.47
C GLU A 204 15.47 9.51 -5.49
N VAL A 205 15.44 9.25 -4.18
CA VAL A 205 15.79 10.26 -3.17
C VAL A 205 17.25 10.70 -3.29
N LEU A 206 18.19 9.77 -3.53
CA LEU A 206 19.59 10.12 -3.79
C LEU A 206 19.75 10.95 -5.08
N GLN A 207 19.02 10.59 -6.14
CA GLN A 207 19.04 11.34 -7.40
C GLN A 207 18.54 12.78 -7.21
N ARG A 208 17.42 12.97 -6.51
CA ARG A 208 16.89 14.30 -6.15
C ARG A 208 17.89 15.08 -5.32
N SER A 209 18.49 14.44 -4.31
CA SER A 209 19.52 15.06 -3.49
C SER A 209 20.70 15.55 -4.31
N TYR A 210 21.21 14.75 -5.26
CA TYR A 210 22.36 15.15 -6.07
C TYR A 210 22.02 16.30 -7.02
N LYS A 211 20.78 16.34 -7.53
CA LYS A 211 20.27 17.44 -8.35
C LYS A 211 20.22 18.75 -7.56
N THR A 212 19.74 18.72 -6.31
CA THR A 212 19.61 19.90 -5.47
C THR A 212 20.94 20.39 -4.90
N ALA A 213 21.78 19.46 -4.41
CA ALA A 213 23.05 19.82 -3.77
C ALA A 213 24.18 20.14 -4.77
N GLY A 214 24.07 19.67 -6.02
CA GLY A 214 25.14 19.78 -7.01
C GLY A 214 26.42 19.02 -6.63
N VAL A 215 26.36 18.14 -5.62
CA VAL A 215 27.45 17.27 -5.14
C VAL A 215 26.93 15.84 -4.95
N ASP A 216 27.80 14.84 -5.15
CA ASP A 216 27.45 13.43 -4.95
C ASP A 216 27.58 13.01 -3.48
N GLY A 217 27.25 11.77 -3.14
CA GLY A 217 27.37 11.23 -1.78
C GLY A 217 28.82 11.17 -1.25
N ARG A 218 29.81 11.57 -2.06
CA ARG A 218 31.23 11.71 -1.67
C ARG A 218 31.67 13.17 -1.60
N GLY A 219 30.72 14.12 -1.71
CA GLY A 219 30.99 15.55 -1.72
C GLY A 219 31.65 16.05 -3.01
N LYS A 220 31.70 15.24 -4.08
CA LYS A 220 32.30 15.68 -5.35
C LYS A 220 31.29 16.50 -6.15
N PRO A 221 31.71 17.61 -6.76
CA PRO A 221 30.83 18.42 -7.60
C PRO A 221 30.31 17.57 -8.76
N VAL A 222 28.98 17.52 -8.85
CA VAL A 222 28.26 16.92 -9.95
C VAL A 222 27.93 18.10 -10.86
N GLY A 223 28.68 18.24 -11.97
CA GLY A 223 28.39 19.27 -12.98
C GLY A 223 26.95 19.13 -13.50
N LYS A 224 26.50 20.05 -14.39
CA LYS A 224 25.19 19.96 -15.06
C LYS A 224 25.06 18.62 -15.80
N ARG A 225 24.61 17.61 -15.07
CA ARG A 225 24.55 16.22 -15.47
C ARG A 225 23.11 15.93 -15.82
N ASP A 226 22.90 15.23 -16.93
CA ASP A 226 21.59 14.71 -17.31
C ASP A 226 21.06 13.78 -16.19
N ALA A 227 19.74 13.76 -15.99
CA ALA A 227 19.07 12.96 -14.96
C ALA A 227 19.51 11.49 -14.99
N ARG A 228 19.71 10.94 -16.20
CA ARG A 228 20.23 9.57 -16.40
C ARG A 228 21.59 9.33 -15.75
N SER A 229 22.46 10.33 -15.76
CA SER A 229 23.79 10.22 -15.17
C SER A 229 23.76 10.38 -13.64
N LEU A 230 22.82 11.15 -13.08
CA LEU A 230 22.56 11.20 -11.64
C LEU A 230 22.03 9.86 -11.13
N ARG A 231 21.06 9.26 -11.85
CA ARG A 231 20.53 7.93 -11.54
C ARG A 231 21.63 6.86 -11.47
N LYS A 232 22.54 6.85 -12.45
CA LYS A 232 23.70 5.93 -12.44
C LYS A 232 24.60 6.11 -11.22
N VAL A 233 24.78 7.34 -10.75
CA VAL A 233 25.56 7.62 -9.53
C VAL A 233 24.80 7.15 -8.30
N ALA A 234 23.48 7.41 -8.22
CA ALA A 234 22.62 6.93 -7.15
C ALA A 234 22.64 5.40 -7.06
N LEU A 235 22.42 4.69 -8.17
CA LEU A 235 22.52 3.22 -8.27
C LEU A 235 23.88 2.69 -7.81
N LYS A 236 24.97 3.34 -8.21
CA LYS A 236 26.31 2.94 -7.79
C LYS A 236 26.52 3.14 -6.28
N CYS A 237 25.92 4.18 -5.72
CA CYS A 237 26.02 4.51 -4.30
C CYS A 237 25.16 3.58 -3.44
N SER A 238 23.93 3.26 -3.87
CA SER A 238 23.00 2.39 -3.17
C SER A 238 23.25 0.90 -3.38
N ARG A 239 24.21 0.51 -4.23
CA ARG A 239 24.51 -0.90 -4.53
C ARG A 239 24.72 -1.77 -3.29
N GLY A 240 25.42 -1.27 -2.27
CA GLY A 240 25.64 -2.01 -1.02
C GLY A 240 24.32 -2.31 -0.32
N VAL A 241 23.53 -1.25 -0.06
CA VAL A 241 22.19 -1.35 0.54
C VAL A 241 21.27 -2.27 -0.24
N ARG A 242 21.28 -2.21 -1.57
CA ARG A 242 20.51 -3.14 -2.42
C ARG A 242 20.89 -4.60 -2.14
N LEU A 243 22.18 -4.91 -2.10
CA LEU A 243 22.64 -6.28 -1.84
C LEU A 243 22.27 -6.74 -0.43
N ASP A 244 22.37 -5.85 0.56
CA ASP A 244 22.00 -6.14 1.95
C ASP A 244 20.48 -6.40 2.08
N ILE A 245 19.63 -5.62 1.40
CA ILE A 245 18.17 -5.84 1.35
C ILE A 245 17.85 -7.19 0.68
N GLN A 246 18.54 -7.52 -0.42
CA GLN A 246 18.35 -8.81 -1.09
C GLN A 246 18.75 -9.98 -0.20
N ASP A 247 19.84 -9.86 0.54
CA ASP A 247 20.32 -10.90 1.45
C ASP A 247 19.36 -11.09 2.62
N ILE A 248 18.96 -10.01 3.32
CA ILE A 248 18.11 -10.13 4.51
C ILE A 248 16.70 -10.64 4.18
N LEU A 249 16.12 -10.21 3.05
CA LEU A 249 14.80 -10.66 2.59
C LEU A 249 14.86 -11.96 1.77
N GLN A 250 16.06 -12.52 1.56
CA GLN A 250 16.29 -13.73 0.76
C GLN A 250 15.72 -13.62 -0.68
N ILE A 251 15.90 -12.44 -1.30
CA ILE A 251 15.41 -12.11 -2.64
C ILE A 251 16.50 -12.36 -3.68
N SER A 252 16.21 -13.25 -4.65
CA SER A 252 17.11 -13.44 -5.79
C SER A 252 17.15 -12.19 -6.69
N ASN A 253 18.27 -11.99 -7.39
CA ASN A 253 18.39 -10.88 -8.33
C ASN A 253 17.47 -11.03 -9.56
N GLU A 254 17.05 -12.25 -9.87
CA GLU A 254 16.12 -12.53 -10.96
C GLU A 254 14.70 -12.10 -10.57
N ASP A 255 14.24 -12.49 -9.38
CA ASP A 255 12.93 -12.11 -8.85
C ASP A 255 12.83 -10.59 -8.65
N LEU A 256 13.88 -9.97 -8.11
CA LEU A 256 13.93 -8.51 -7.96
C LEU A 256 13.78 -7.80 -9.30
N ARG A 257 14.47 -8.25 -10.34
CA ARG A 257 14.39 -7.64 -11.68
C ARG A 257 13.02 -7.87 -12.31
N ALA A 258 12.43 -9.05 -12.14
CA ALA A 258 11.09 -9.33 -12.62
C ALA A 258 10.06 -8.41 -11.96
N CYS A 259 10.11 -8.29 -10.63
CA CYS A 259 9.25 -7.41 -9.85
C CYS A 259 9.45 -5.93 -10.23
N GLN A 260 10.69 -5.44 -10.31
CA GLN A 260 10.98 -4.06 -10.72
C GLN A 260 10.47 -3.75 -12.13
N LYS A 261 10.61 -4.69 -13.07
CA LYS A 261 10.08 -4.53 -14.43
C LYS A 261 8.56 -4.47 -14.43
N TRP A 262 7.90 -5.30 -13.63
CA TRP A 262 6.45 -5.30 -13.48
C TRP A 262 5.94 -3.98 -12.88
N LEU A 263 6.61 -3.46 -11.83
CA LEU A 263 6.35 -2.15 -11.25
C LEU A 263 6.61 -0.95 -12.20
N GLY A 264 7.06 -1.20 -13.44
CA GLY A 264 7.39 -0.13 -14.39
C GLY A 264 8.66 0.66 -14.03
N LEU A 265 9.44 0.16 -13.07
CA LEU A 265 10.65 0.82 -12.60
C LEU A 265 11.76 0.69 -13.64
N THR A 266 12.54 1.76 -13.84
CA THR A 266 13.62 1.73 -14.82
C THR A 266 14.77 0.86 -14.31
N THR A 267 14.80 -0.40 -14.75
CA THR A 267 15.92 -1.32 -14.50
C THR A 267 17.19 -0.77 -15.17
N GLY A 268 18.16 -0.35 -14.35
CA GLY A 268 19.47 0.14 -14.81
C GLY A 268 20.40 -0.95 -15.30
#